data_AF-A0A0P0RN26-F1
#
_entry.id   AF-A0A0P0RN26-F1
#
_cell.length_a   1.000
_cell.length_b   1.000
_cell.length_c   1.000
_cell.angle_alpha   90.00
_cell.angle_beta   90.00
_cell.angle_gamma   90.00
#
_symmetry.space_group_name_H-M   'P 1'
#
loop_
_entity.id
_entity.type
_entity.pdbx_description
1 polymer ?
#
loop_
_entity_poly.entity_id
_entity_poly.type
_entity_poly.pdbx_seq_one_letter_code
_entity_poly.pdbx_strand_id
1 'polypeptide(L)'
;MEPGAMGKLKFSIGPALLRRVMRTVTRRQRDKAASADLHSATRESSAIEAEAAFSPLSGRYHDMMPKLSDEEIERIRPFSVHTTWTTGEVIFAMGKPGPGLVVILGGRAREIRRDAVGRVHHAFEHRANNFLGEVSQLCGHPCLGDGIATDDTEGLVVPADRLRNLLVTEVELGEKIIRAFILRRVEMIEHGSGPVLIGDREDTQLIALQRFLRRNSYPFTVIDSRTASETPALATRISASAADFPIVACPDGTILHAPDECQIATRLGWIRQFEPDNVYDVVIVGAGPAGLASAVYAASEGLSVAVFDSQGPGGQASASARIENYLGFPNGVTGQSLTSCAFVQAQKFGVHISVPTRVKALRCDRTMLEIDVDNGCPVKSHTVIISSGAAYREPVIDGLDRLIGRGVFFGSSPVEANLCRDQEVVVVGGGNSAGQGVVYLASHARHVHLLIRGRELESSMSRYLIDRIAQLPNVTLHTATAIESLTGDERGLTQVTSKGPNGDIAFDVKHLFLFTGAQPNTHWLQNCRVKTDEKGFILTGAAARESGDDHDRTLETSVPGVFAIGDVRSGSIKRVAAAVGDGAAVVAQIHSIIHSRRQMAAVSKALH
;
A
#
# COMPACT_ATOMS: atom_id res chain seq x y z
N MET A 1 -19.04 -53.75 15.23
CA MET A 1 -19.65 -52.53 15.77
C MET A 1 -19.21 -51.38 14.88
N GLU A 2 -20.05 -51.01 13.92
CA GLU A 2 -19.94 -49.76 13.16
C GLU A 2 -20.29 -48.56 14.05
N PRO A 3 -19.85 -47.35 13.64
CA PRO A 3 -20.75 -46.21 13.74
C PRO A 3 -20.80 -45.38 12.44
N GLY A 4 -21.99 -45.29 11.85
CA GLY A 4 -22.76 -44.05 11.77
C GLY A 4 -22.32 -42.97 10.77
N ALA A 5 -22.99 -42.94 9.62
CA ALA A 5 -22.95 -41.87 8.63
C ALA A 5 -23.55 -40.54 9.16
N MET A 6 -22.89 -39.42 8.88
CA MET A 6 -23.46 -38.07 8.95
C MET A 6 -23.17 -37.31 7.65
N GLY A 7 -24.23 -36.94 6.94
CA GLY A 7 -24.21 -36.40 5.59
C GLY A 7 -23.67 -34.97 5.49
N LYS A 8 -22.87 -34.73 4.45
CA LYS A 8 -22.47 -33.40 3.97
C LYS A 8 -23.51 -32.88 2.97
N LEU A 9 -24.32 -31.89 3.35
CA LEU A 9 -25.07 -31.10 2.38
C LEU A 9 -24.15 -30.01 1.79
N LYS A 10 -23.67 -30.25 0.56
CA LYS A 10 -23.09 -29.21 -0.31
C LYS A 10 -24.23 -28.52 -1.04
N PHE A 11 -24.49 -27.25 -0.74
CA PHE A 11 -25.26 -26.39 -1.66
C PHE A 11 -24.29 -25.75 -2.67
N SER A 12 -24.17 -26.39 -3.83
CA SER A 12 -23.53 -25.80 -5.02
C SER A 12 -24.58 -24.97 -5.75
N ILE A 13 -24.43 -23.64 -5.76
CA ILE A 13 -25.21 -22.79 -6.67
C ILE A 13 -24.57 -22.96 -8.05
N GLY A 14 -25.26 -23.71 -8.92
CA GLY A 14 -24.73 -24.06 -10.23
C GLY A 14 -24.55 -22.85 -11.18
N PRO A 15 -23.57 -22.90 -12.11
CA PRO A 15 -23.21 -21.82 -13.04
C PRO A 15 -24.36 -21.36 -13.98
N ALA A 16 -25.44 -22.14 -14.07
CA ALA A 16 -26.62 -21.79 -14.86
C ALA A 16 -27.45 -20.65 -14.24
N LEU A 17 -27.52 -20.55 -12.91
CA LEU A 17 -28.29 -19.51 -12.22
C LEU A 17 -27.57 -18.15 -12.31
N LEU A 18 -26.23 -18.15 -12.17
CA LEU A 18 -25.39 -16.96 -12.37
C LEU A 18 -25.49 -16.40 -13.80
N ARG A 19 -25.49 -17.28 -14.82
CA ARG A 19 -25.68 -16.88 -16.23
C ARG A 19 -27.06 -16.28 -16.49
N ARG A 20 -28.11 -16.75 -15.80
CA ARG A 20 -29.48 -16.25 -15.94
C ARG A 20 -29.65 -14.88 -15.27
N VAL A 21 -28.99 -14.67 -14.13
CA VAL A 21 -28.93 -13.37 -13.43
C VAL A 21 -28.14 -12.35 -14.25
N MET A 22 -26.95 -12.71 -14.76
CA MET A 22 -26.11 -11.82 -15.57
C MET A 22 -26.79 -11.39 -16.89
N ARG A 23 -27.54 -12.28 -17.56
CA ARG A 23 -28.31 -11.93 -18.79
C ARG A 23 -29.48 -10.98 -18.53
N THR A 24 -30.07 -11.02 -17.34
CA THR A 24 -31.21 -10.16 -16.99
C THR A 24 -30.75 -8.77 -16.54
N VAL A 25 -29.58 -8.69 -15.88
CA VAL A 25 -28.94 -7.42 -15.49
C VAL A 25 -28.35 -6.69 -16.70
N THR A 26 -27.68 -7.39 -17.61
CA THR A 26 -27.11 -6.80 -18.84
C THR A 26 -28.18 -6.24 -19.78
N ARG A 27 -29.38 -6.84 -19.84
CA ARG A 27 -30.50 -6.31 -20.64
C ARG A 27 -31.08 -5.03 -20.04
N ARG A 28 -31.35 -5.00 -18.72
CA ARG A 28 -31.86 -3.79 -18.04
C ARG A 28 -30.84 -2.63 -17.98
N GLN A 29 -29.53 -2.92 -17.95
CA GLN A 29 -28.49 -1.89 -17.98
C GLN A 29 -28.17 -1.38 -19.40
N ARG A 30 -28.30 -2.22 -20.44
CA ARG A 30 -28.28 -1.74 -21.84
C ARG A 30 -29.39 -0.74 -22.13
N ASP A 31 -30.60 -1.00 -21.61
CA ASP A 31 -31.75 -0.12 -21.82
C ASP A 31 -31.66 1.19 -21.01
N LYS A 32 -30.99 1.19 -19.84
CA LYS A 32 -30.73 2.41 -19.04
C LYS A 32 -29.54 3.24 -19.53
N ALA A 33 -28.51 2.61 -20.09
CA ALA A 33 -27.35 3.32 -20.65
C ALA A 33 -27.69 4.06 -21.96
N ALA A 34 -28.78 3.68 -22.62
CA ALA A 34 -29.28 4.35 -23.83
C ALA A 34 -30.10 5.63 -23.55
N SER A 35 -30.50 5.91 -22.29
CA SER A 35 -31.50 6.95 -21.99
C SER A 35 -31.11 7.95 -20.88
N ALA A 36 -29.84 8.04 -20.49
CA ALA A 36 -29.42 8.96 -19.44
C ALA A 36 -29.23 10.39 -20.00
N ASP A 37 -30.27 11.21 -19.88
CA ASP A 37 -30.27 12.65 -20.20
C ASP A 37 -29.32 13.45 -19.30
N LEU A 38 -28.62 14.39 -19.94
CA LEU A 38 -27.42 15.10 -19.48
C LEU A 38 -27.65 16.21 -18.42
N HIS A 39 -28.76 16.22 -17.67
CA HIS A 39 -29.18 17.42 -16.90
C HIS A 39 -29.42 17.26 -15.39
N SER A 40 -29.24 16.07 -14.80
CA SER A 40 -29.33 15.91 -13.33
C SER A 40 -27.98 15.99 -12.60
N ALA A 41 -26.85 16.07 -13.32
CA ALA A 41 -25.50 16.05 -12.76
C ALA A 41 -25.02 17.37 -12.11
N THR A 42 -25.77 18.47 -12.25
CA THR A 42 -25.29 19.82 -11.89
C THR A 42 -25.51 20.23 -10.44
N ARG A 43 -26.29 19.49 -9.62
CA ARG A 43 -26.52 19.86 -8.20
C ARG A 43 -25.67 19.08 -7.19
N GLU A 44 -25.29 17.84 -7.49
CA GLU A 44 -24.30 17.08 -6.68
C GLU A 44 -22.84 17.47 -6.99
N SER A 45 -22.59 18.17 -8.11
CA SER A 45 -21.27 18.70 -8.48
C SER A 45 -20.70 19.69 -7.44
N SER A 46 -21.55 20.50 -6.80
CA SER A 46 -21.10 21.59 -5.92
C SER A 46 -20.50 21.13 -4.58
N ALA A 47 -20.85 19.95 -4.09
CA ALA A 47 -20.28 19.38 -2.86
C ALA A 47 -19.00 18.58 -3.13
N ILE A 48 -18.89 18.00 -4.34
CA ILE A 48 -17.69 17.31 -4.84
C ILE A 48 -16.60 18.33 -5.23
N GLU A 49 -16.98 19.51 -5.72
CA GLU A 49 -16.07 20.61 -6.08
C GLU A 49 -15.23 21.14 -4.90
N ALA A 50 -15.73 21.02 -3.66
CA ALA A 50 -14.97 21.42 -2.46
C ALA A 50 -13.87 20.41 -2.07
N GLU A 51 -14.06 19.12 -2.36
CA GLU A 51 -13.01 18.08 -2.28
C GLU A 51 -12.08 18.10 -3.51
N ALA A 52 -12.57 18.60 -4.65
CA ALA A 52 -11.84 18.70 -5.92
C ALA A 52 -10.87 19.89 -6.01
N ALA A 53 -10.84 20.80 -5.03
CA ALA A 53 -9.91 21.94 -5.01
C ALA A 53 -8.42 21.52 -5.06
N PHE A 54 -8.12 20.23 -4.86
CA PHE A 54 -6.79 19.63 -4.99
C PHE A 54 -6.73 18.33 -5.83
N SER A 55 -7.72 18.02 -6.69
CA SER A 55 -7.60 16.82 -7.56
C SER A 55 -6.57 17.07 -8.68
N PRO A 56 -5.46 16.29 -8.74
CA PRO A 56 -4.45 16.42 -9.79
C PRO A 56 -4.92 15.95 -11.17
N LEU A 57 -6.15 15.43 -11.29
CA LEU A 57 -6.68 14.84 -12.52
C LEU A 57 -7.41 15.83 -13.43
N SER A 58 -7.89 16.96 -12.89
CA SER A 58 -8.56 17.99 -13.68
C SER A 58 -7.57 18.59 -14.69
N GLY A 59 -7.74 18.26 -15.97
CA GLY A 59 -6.84 18.66 -17.07
C GLY A 59 -5.77 17.66 -17.50
N ARG A 60 -5.66 16.48 -16.86
CA ARG A 60 -4.65 15.45 -17.22
C ARG A 60 -5.19 14.25 -18.01
N TYR A 61 -6.39 14.36 -18.58
CA TYR A 61 -6.98 13.30 -19.39
C TYR A 61 -6.06 12.85 -20.53
N HIS A 62 -5.41 13.81 -21.20
CA HIS A 62 -4.45 13.54 -22.27
C HIS A 62 -3.24 12.71 -21.80
N ASP A 63 -2.77 12.93 -20.57
CA ASP A 63 -1.66 12.16 -20.00
C ASP A 63 -2.09 10.76 -19.53
N MET A 64 -3.37 10.59 -19.17
CA MET A 64 -3.95 9.31 -18.78
C MET A 64 -4.25 8.42 -20.00
N MET A 65 -4.60 9.05 -21.12
CA MET A 65 -4.97 8.40 -22.38
C MET A 65 -4.10 8.91 -23.55
N PRO A 66 -2.77 8.77 -23.46
CA PRO A 66 -1.89 9.23 -24.53
C PRO A 66 -2.07 8.34 -25.77
N LYS A 67 -1.86 8.95 -26.94
CA LYS A 67 -1.75 8.22 -28.20
C LYS A 67 -0.29 7.90 -28.50
N LEU A 68 -0.09 6.77 -29.15
CA LEU A 68 1.19 6.37 -29.72
C LEU A 68 1.29 6.87 -31.17
N SER A 69 2.48 7.30 -31.57
CA SER A 69 2.80 7.49 -32.98
C SER A 69 3.04 6.13 -33.65
N ASP A 70 3.01 6.10 -34.97
CA ASP A 70 3.27 4.88 -35.73
C ASP A 70 4.72 4.38 -35.52
N GLU A 71 5.67 5.30 -35.36
CA GLU A 71 7.06 4.98 -35.00
C GLU A 71 7.18 4.33 -33.62
N GLU A 72 6.44 4.84 -32.64
CA GLU A 72 6.34 4.26 -31.31
C GLU A 72 5.75 2.84 -31.33
N ILE A 73 4.74 2.60 -32.17
CA ILE A 73 4.14 1.28 -32.35
C ILE A 73 5.16 0.29 -32.93
N GLU A 74 5.95 0.69 -33.92
CA GLU A 74 6.98 -0.18 -34.49
C GLU A 74 8.10 -0.51 -33.49
N ARG A 75 8.45 0.42 -32.59
CA ARG A 75 9.37 0.16 -31.46
C ARG A 75 8.79 -0.83 -30.44
N ILE A 76 7.47 -0.91 -30.29
CA ILE A 76 6.79 -1.87 -29.41
C ILE A 76 6.71 -3.27 -30.02
N ARG A 77 6.62 -3.36 -31.36
CA ARG A 77 6.39 -4.62 -32.09
C ARG A 77 7.32 -5.78 -31.66
N PRO A 78 8.65 -5.60 -31.46
CA PRO A 78 9.55 -6.67 -31.04
C PRO A 78 9.20 -7.33 -29.70
N PHE A 79 8.52 -6.60 -28.81
CA PHE A 79 8.12 -7.08 -27.49
C PHE A 79 6.73 -7.72 -27.49
N SER A 80 6.02 -7.67 -28.61
CA SER A 80 4.60 -7.96 -28.69
C SER A 80 4.25 -9.26 -29.41
N VAL A 81 3.00 -9.67 -29.29
CA VAL A 81 2.35 -10.71 -30.07
C VAL A 81 1.16 -10.05 -30.77
N HIS A 82 1.07 -10.26 -32.07
CA HIS A 82 -0.07 -9.79 -32.86
C HIS A 82 -1.33 -10.58 -32.50
N THR A 83 -2.46 -9.90 -32.34
CA THR A 83 -3.72 -10.53 -31.92
C THR A 83 -4.91 -9.80 -32.55
N THR A 84 -5.93 -10.58 -32.91
CA THR A 84 -7.20 -10.08 -33.44
C THR A 84 -8.35 -10.52 -32.55
N TRP A 85 -9.33 -9.65 -32.37
CA TRP A 85 -10.55 -9.90 -31.63
C TRP A 85 -11.76 -9.62 -32.51
N THR A 86 -12.76 -10.48 -32.42
CA THR A 86 -14.05 -10.29 -33.07
C THR A 86 -14.96 -9.35 -32.27
N THR A 87 -15.92 -8.73 -32.94
CA THR A 87 -16.90 -7.86 -32.28
C THR A 87 -17.59 -8.57 -31.10
N GLY A 88 -17.51 -7.99 -29.91
CA GLY A 88 -18.08 -8.49 -28.66
C GLY A 88 -17.16 -9.41 -27.86
N GLU A 89 -15.97 -9.74 -28.38
CA GLU A 89 -14.99 -10.57 -27.71
C GLU A 89 -14.32 -9.83 -26.54
N VAL A 90 -14.02 -10.58 -25.47
CA VAL A 90 -13.39 -10.04 -24.26
C VAL A 90 -11.87 -10.04 -24.45
N ILE A 91 -11.27 -8.85 -24.42
CA ILE A 91 -9.82 -8.64 -24.48
C ILE A 91 -9.20 -8.97 -23.11
N PHE A 92 -9.83 -8.49 -22.03
CA PHE A 92 -9.48 -8.81 -20.65
C PHE A 92 -10.70 -8.63 -19.75
N ALA A 93 -10.70 -9.30 -18.59
CA ALA A 93 -11.82 -9.28 -17.65
C ALA A 93 -11.33 -8.99 -16.23
N MET A 94 -12.16 -8.25 -15.48
CA MET A 94 -11.92 -7.96 -14.07
C MET A 94 -11.72 -9.26 -13.28
N GLY A 95 -10.77 -9.24 -12.34
CA GLY A 95 -10.47 -10.37 -11.47
C GLY A 95 -9.77 -11.55 -12.18
N LYS A 96 -9.45 -11.42 -13.47
CA LYS A 96 -8.62 -12.38 -14.21
C LYS A 96 -7.22 -11.81 -14.44
N PRO A 97 -6.17 -12.66 -14.48
CA PRO A 97 -4.84 -12.23 -14.89
C PRO A 97 -4.92 -11.50 -16.23
N GLY A 98 -4.31 -10.32 -16.29
CA GLY A 98 -4.36 -9.50 -17.49
C GLY A 98 -3.32 -9.90 -18.54
N PRO A 99 -3.54 -9.55 -19.82
CA PRO A 99 -2.65 -9.92 -20.92
C PRO A 99 -1.35 -9.09 -20.99
N GLY A 100 -1.15 -8.16 -20.05
CA GLY A 100 -0.09 -7.14 -20.13
C GLY A 100 -0.62 -5.83 -20.74
N LEU A 101 0.18 -5.18 -21.59
CA LEU A 101 -0.19 -3.97 -22.33
C LEU A 101 -0.85 -4.38 -23.65
N VAL A 102 -1.97 -3.77 -24.01
CA VAL A 102 -2.64 -4.00 -25.30
C VAL A 102 -2.64 -2.71 -26.11
N VAL A 103 -2.01 -2.70 -27.28
CA VAL A 103 -2.03 -1.57 -28.21
C VAL A 103 -3.03 -1.85 -29.33
N ILE A 104 -3.95 -0.93 -29.59
CA ILE A 104 -4.95 -1.06 -30.65
C ILE A 104 -4.35 -0.52 -31.96
N LEU A 105 -4.31 -1.37 -32.99
CA LEU A 105 -3.87 -0.99 -34.35
C LEU A 105 -5.06 -0.58 -35.23
N GLY A 106 -6.17 -1.30 -35.11
CA GLY A 106 -7.39 -1.07 -35.89
C GLY A 106 -8.64 -1.53 -35.14
N GLY A 107 -9.79 -0.97 -35.50
CA GLY A 107 -11.07 -1.24 -34.82
C GLY A 107 -11.29 -0.36 -33.58
N ARG A 108 -12.12 -0.85 -32.65
CA ARG A 108 -12.52 -0.14 -31.43
C ARG A 108 -12.68 -1.09 -30.25
N ALA A 109 -12.14 -0.70 -29.10
CA ALA A 109 -12.31 -1.39 -27.84
C ALA A 109 -12.90 -0.48 -26.77
N ARG A 110 -13.75 -1.02 -25.89
CA ARG A 110 -14.29 -0.32 -24.73
C ARG A 110 -13.68 -0.90 -23.46
N GLU A 111 -13.11 -0.02 -22.64
CA GLU A 111 -12.68 -0.32 -21.27
C GLU A 111 -13.79 0.11 -20.31
N ILE A 112 -14.27 -0.81 -19.48
CA ILE A 112 -15.31 -0.57 -18.48
C ILE A 112 -14.68 -0.73 -17.09
N ARG A 113 -14.68 0.37 -16.32
CA ARG A 113 -14.24 0.37 -14.92
C ARG A 113 -15.46 0.24 -14.03
N ARG A 114 -15.52 -0.88 -13.33
CA ARG A 114 -16.58 -1.20 -12.38
C ARG A 114 -16.02 -1.62 -11.04
N ASP A 115 -16.90 -1.76 -10.06
CA ASP A 115 -16.60 -2.45 -8.82
C ASP A 115 -17.01 -3.93 -8.86
N ALA A 116 -16.69 -4.66 -7.79
CA ALA A 116 -16.98 -6.08 -7.65
C ALA A 116 -18.49 -6.40 -7.60
N VAL A 117 -19.36 -5.43 -7.30
CA VAL A 117 -20.83 -5.63 -7.34
C VAL A 117 -21.44 -5.23 -8.68
N GLY A 118 -20.63 -4.74 -9.62
CA GLY A 118 -21.03 -4.45 -10.99
C GLY A 118 -21.49 -3.02 -11.24
N ARG A 119 -21.27 -2.08 -10.31
CA ARG A 119 -21.50 -0.65 -10.56
C ARG A 119 -20.42 -0.13 -11.47
N VAL A 120 -20.81 0.46 -12.59
CA VAL A 120 -19.89 1.07 -13.56
C VAL A 120 -19.61 2.49 -13.11
N HIS A 121 -18.33 2.80 -12.89
CA HIS A 121 -17.87 4.13 -12.52
C HIS A 121 -17.51 4.94 -13.77
N HIS A 122 -16.77 4.32 -14.70
CA HIS A 122 -16.37 4.94 -15.95
C HIS A 122 -16.31 3.93 -17.11
N ALA A 123 -16.48 4.44 -18.33
CA ALA A 123 -16.23 3.70 -19.57
C ALA A 123 -15.41 4.57 -20.53
N PHE A 124 -14.35 3.98 -21.10
CA PHE A 124 -13.46 4.63 -22.05
C PHE A 124 -13.51 3.91 -23.40
N GLU A 125 -13.50 4.69 -24.48
CA GLU A 125 -13.41 4.20 -25.85
C GLU A 125 -11.97 4.32 -26.34
N HIS A 126 -11.43 3.23 -26.86
CA HIS A 126 -10.08 3.11 -27.37
C HIS A 126 -10.13 2.79 -28.86
N ARG A 127 -9.33 3.50 -29.64
CA ARG A 127 -9.23 3.38 -31.10
C ARG A 127 -7.78 3.09 -31.49
N ALA A 128 -7.52 3.01 -32.79
CA ALA A 128 -6.17 2.96 -33.34
C ALA A 128 -5.23 3.95 -32.60
N ASN A 129 -4.05 3.45 -32.26
CA ASN A 129 -2.96 4.13 -31.57
C ASN A 129 -3.20 4.40 -30.07
N ASN A 130 -4.33 3.94 -29.49
CA ASN A 130 -4.49 3.88 -28.05
C ASN A 130 -3.90 2.59 -27.48
N PHE A 131 -3.60 2.60 -26.18
CA PHE A 131 -3.24 1.39 -25.44
C PHE A 131 -4.02 1.23 -24.13
N LEU A 132 -4.32 -0.02 -23.80
CA LEU A 132 -4.98 -0.46 -22.58
C LEU A 132 -3.97 -1.10 -21.63
N GLY A 133 -4.21 -0.93 -20.33
CA GLY A 133 -3.37 -1.43 -19.25
C GLY A 133 -3.24 -0.44 -18.10
N GLU A 134 -2.84 -0.94 -16.94
CA GLU A 134 -2.52 -0.15 -15.76
C GLU A 134 -1.45 -0.88 -14.92
N VAL A 135 -1.13 -0.36 -13.73
CA VAL A 135 0.00 -0.82 -12.90
C VAL A 135 0.00 -2.34 -12.63
N SER A 136 -1.15 -2.99 -12.44
CA SER A 136 -1.21 -4.45 -12.16
C SER A 136 -0.58 -5.29 -13.28
N GLN A 137 -0.58 -4.77 -14.51
CA GLN A 137 -0.05 -5.46 -15.70
C GLN A 137 1.47 -5.59 -15.70
N LEU A 138 2.20 -4.82 -14.89
CA LEU A 138 3.66 -4.96 -14.73
C LEU A 138 4.05 -6.30 -14.08
N CYS A 139 3.14 -6.88 -13.30
CA CYS A 139 3.38 -8.12 -12.56
C CYS A 139 2.41 -9.25 -12.94
N GLY A 140 1.53 -9.04 -13.93
CA GLY A 140 0.50 -10.01 -14.32
C GLY A 140 -0.59 -10.22 -13.26
N HIS A 141 -0.79 -9.22 -12.38
CA HIS A 141 -1.85 -9.26 -11.39
C HIS A 141 -3.25 -9.18 -12.05
N PRO A 142 -4.33 -9.50 -11.31
CA PRO A 142 -5.68 -9.43 -11.85
C PRO A 142 -6.09 -8.03 -12.32
N CYS A 143 -6.86 -7.96 -13.42
CA CYS A 143 -7.38 -6.70 -13.96
C CYS A 143 -8.42 -6.06 -13.04
N LEU A 144 -8.46 -4.73 -13.07
CA LEU A 144 -9.42 -3.88 -12.35
C LEU A 144 -10.59 -3.37 -13.23
N GLY A 145 -10.69 -3.85 -14.45
CA GLY A 145 -11.75 -3.50 -15.38
C GLY A 145 -11.93 -4.56 -16.45
N ASP A 146 -12.93 -4.36 -17.30
CA ASP A 146 -13.18 -5.23 -18.46
C ASP A 146 -12.83 -4.49 -19.75
N GLY A 147 -12.16 -5.17 -20.68
CA GLY A 147 -11.87 -4.69 -22.02
C GLY A 147 -12.63 -5.55 -23.02
N ILE A 148 -13.47 -4.92 -23.86
CA ILE A 148 -14.29 -5.63 -24.84
C ILE A 148 -14.08 -4.99 -26.22
N ALA A 149 -13.84 -5.81 -27.24
CA ALA A 149 -13.83 -5.37 -28.62
C ALA A 149 -15.26 -4.96 -29.04
N THR A 150 -15.46 -3.71 -29.43
CA THR A 150 -16.76 -3.19 -29.88
C THR A 150 -16.96 -3.28 -31.38
N ASP A 151 -15.86 -3.42 -32.12
CA ASP A 151 -15.79 -3.81 -33.52
C ASP A 151 -14.77 -4.94 -33.68
N ASP A 152 -14.63 -5.49 -34.87
CA ASP A 152 -13.48 -6.33 -35.22
C ASP A 152 -12.21 -5.50 -35.05
N THR A 153 -11.34 -5.96 -34.14
CA THR A 153 -10.24 -5.18 -33.57
C THR A 153 -8.94 -5.93 -33.74
N GLU A 154 -7.90 -5.23 -34.15
CA GLU A 154 -6.55 -5.75 -34.33
C GLU A 154 -5.61 -5.01 -33.38
N GLY A 155 -4.68 -5.71 -32.75
CA GLY A 155 -3.76 -5.11 -31.80
C GLY A 155 -2.49 -5.90 -31.54
N LEU A 156 -1.61 -5.27 -30.78
CA LEU A 156 -0.38 -5.86 -30.26
C LEU A 156 -0.54 -6.08 -28.76
N VAL A 157 -0.31 -7.31 -28.31
CA VAL A 157 -0.28 -7.67 -26.89
C VAL A 157 1.17 -7.77 -26.45
N VAL A 158 1.59 -6.99 -25.45
CA VAL A 158 2.90 -7.10 -24.80
C VAL A 158 2.69 -7.78 -23.45
N PRO A 159 3.02 -9.08 -23.31
CA PRO A 159 2.91 -9.82 -22.06
C PRO A 159 3.69 -9.18 -20.90
N ALA A 160 3.28 -9.42 -19.66
CA ALA A 160 3.83 -8.76 -18.47
C ALA A 160 5.37 -8.93 -18.31
N ASP A 161 5.92 -10.08 -18.68
CA ASP A 161 7.36 -10.37 -18.69
C ASP A 161 8.11 -9.53 -19.73
N ARG A 162 7.54 -9.36 -20.93
CA ARG A 162 8.12 -8.54 -22.00
C ARG A 162 7.88 -7.04 -21.81
N LEU A 163 6.81 -6.67 -21.11
CA LEU A 163 6.45 -5.28 -20.83
C LEU A 163 7.53 -4.61 -20.00
N ARG A 164 8.05 -5.27 -18.97
CA ARG A 164 9.15 -4.70 -18.17
C ARG A 164 10.40 -4.44 -19.03
N ASN A 165 10.73 -5.37 -19.92
CA ASN A 165 11.86 -5.21 -20.84
C ASN A 165 11.64 -4.04 -21.80
N LEU A 166 10.43 -3.87 -22.34
CA LEU A 166 10.06 -2.72 -23.16
C LEU A 166 10.27 -1.41 -22.39
N LEU A 167 9.77 -1.32 -21.16
CA LEU A 167 9.82 -0.08 -20.36
C LEU A 167 11.23 0.30 -19.90
N VAL A 168 12.13 -0.68 -19.80
CA VAL A 168 13.55 -0.46 -19.45
C VAL A 168 14.37 -0.12 -20.68
N THR A 169 14.12 -0.78 -21.82
CA THR A 169 14.86 -0.58 -23.07
C THR A 169 14.46 0.73 -23.76
N GLU A 170 13.17 1.04 -23.80
CA GLU A 170 12.62 2.21 -24.50
C GLU A 170 12.27 3.32 -23.50
N VAL A 171 13.18 4.27 -23.28
CA VAL A 171 13.03 5.30 -22.23
C VAL A 171 11.78 6.17 -22.42
N GLU A 172 11.59 6.74 -23.61
CA GLU A 172 10.48 7.67 -23.91
C GLU A 172 9.12 6.97 -23.83
N LEU A 173 9.00 5.79 -24.45
CA LEU A 173 7.82 4.94 -24.36
C LEU A 173 7.56 4.52 -22.91
N GLY A 174 8.62 4.16 -22.19
CA GLY A 174 8.58 3.79 -20.80
C GLY A 174 7.99 4.88 -19.91
N GLU A 175 8.42 6.12 -20.09
CA GLU A 175 7.88 7.28 -19.39
C GLU A 175 6.40 7.48 -19.71
N LYS A 176 6.03 7.48 -21.00
CA LYS A 176 4.65 7.68 -21.46
C LYS A 176 3.70 6.61 -20.88
N ILE A 177 4.09 5.33 -20.95
CA ILE A 177 3.27 4.20 -20.48
C ILE A 177 3.16 4.20 -18.95
N ILE A 178 4.27 4.36 -18.21
CA ILE A 178 4.24 4.38 -16.74
C ILE A 178 3.43 5.57 -16.21
N ARG A 179 3.58 6.75 -16.81
CA ARG A 179 2.78 7.93 -16.44
C ARG A 179 1.29 7.65 -16.61
N ALA A 180 0.89 7.10 -17.76
CA ALA A 180 -0.50 6.71 -17.99
C ALA A 180 -0.99 5.68 -16.96
N PHE A 181 -0.20 4.65 -16.65
CA PHE A 181 -0.55 3.62 -15.68
C PHE A 181 -0.77 4.18 -14.28
N ILE A 182 0.12 5.06 -13.82
CA ILE A 182 -0.01 5.73 -12.51
C ILE A 182 -1.26 6.59 -12.48
N LEU A 183 -1.51 7.41 -13.51
CA LEU A 183 -2.69 8.28 -13.57
C LEU A 183 -4.00 7.49 -13.61
N ARG A 184 -4.05 6.39 -14.38
CA ARG A 184 -5.20 5.47 -14.40
C ARG A 184 -5.44 4.86 -13.02
N ARG A 185 -4.37 4.52 -12.29
CA ARG A 185 -4.48 4.01 -10.92
C ARG A 185 -5.05 5.05 -9.96
N VAL A 186 -4.58 6.30 -10.04
CA VAL A 186 -5.09 7.41 -9.22
C VAL A 186 -6.58 7.64 -9.51
N GLU A 187 -6.98 7.66 -10.78
CA GLU A 187 -8.38 7.82 -11.16
C GLU A 187 -9.28 6.73 -10.56
N MET A 188 -8.83 5.47 -10.59
CA MET A 188 -9.59 4.36 -10.02
C MET A 188 -9.69 4.44 -8.49
N ILE A 189 -8.66 4.96 -7.82
CA ILE A 189 -8.70 5.19 -6.37
C ILE A 189 -9.69 6.30 -6.03
N GLU A 190 -9.76 7.37 -6.84
CA GLU A 190 -10.68 8.50 -6.63
C GLU A 190 -12.14 8.12 -6.87
N HIS A 191 -12.45 7.38 -7.94
CA HIS A 191 -13.84 7.12 -8.37
C HIS A 191 -14.39 5.77 -7.88
N GLY A 192 -13.53 4.90 -7.35
CA GLY A 192 -13.87 3.54 -6.96
C GLY A 192 -13.73 2.54 -8.12
N SER A 193 -13.13 1.40 -7.81
CA SER A 193 -13.01 0.22 -8.66
C SER A 193 -12.53 -0.95 -7.79
N GLY A 194 -12.62 -2.19 -8.27
CA GLY A 194 -12.10 -3.34 -7.53
C GLY A 194 -13.03 -3.81 -6.39
N PRO A 195 -12.51 -4.26 -5.24
CA PRO A 195 -13.31 -4.84 -4.17
C PRO A 195 -14.28 -3.84 -3.55
N VAL A 196 -15.42 -4.37 -3.08
CA VAL A 196 -16.44 -3.59 -2.36
C VAL A 196 -16.49 -4.07 -0.91
N LEU A 197 -16.22 -3.16 0.00
CA LEU A 197 -16.32 -3.36 1.43
C LEU A 197 -17.71 -2.91 1.90
N ILE A 198 -18.40 -3.75 2.65
CA ILE A 198 -19.77 -3.49 3.12
C ILE A 198 -19.77 -3.66 4.64
N GLY A 199 -20.18 -2.64 5.37
CA GLY A 199 -20.21 -2.67 6.83
C GLY A 199 -20.54 -1.32 7.45
N ASP A 200 -20.51 -1.27 8.78
CA ASP A 200 -20.63 -0.02 9.52
C ASP A 200 -19.31 0.75 9.45
N ARG A 201 -19.35 2.05 9.12
CA ARG A 201 -18.18 2.94 9.10
C ARG A 201 -17.41 3.02 10.42
N GLU A 202 -18.06 2.72 11.55
CA GLU A 202 -17.44 2.70 12.87
C GLU A 202 -16.85 1.32 13.23
N ASP A 203 -17.07 0.30 12.41
CA ASP A 203 -16.51 -1.04 12.59
C ASP A 203 -14.98 -1.01 12.43
N THR A 204 -14.28 -1.46 13.48
CA THR A 204 -12.82 -1.51 13.54
C THR A 204 -12.21 -2.36 12.45
N GLN A 205 -12.83 -3.49 12.11
CA GLN A 205 -12.34 -4.39 11.08
C GLN A 205 -12.52 -3.74 9.71
N LEU A 206 -13.67 -3.10 9.46
CA LEU A 206 -13.87 -2.35 8.21
C LEU A 206 -12.83 -1.23 8.05
N ILE A 207 -12.55 -0.47 9.12
CA ILE A 207 -11.52 0.58 9.12
C ILE A 207 -10.12 -0.02 8.83
N ALA A 208 -9.78 -1.15 9.44
CA ALA A 208 -8.51 -1.85 9.21
C ALA A 208 -8.35 -2.27 7.74
N LEU A 209 -9.39 -2.87 7.15
CA LEU A 209 -9.40 -3.28 5.74
C LEU A 209 -9.27 -2.09 4.78
N GLN A 210 -9.95 -0.96 5.08
CA GLN A 210 -9.81 0.27 4.30
C GLN A 210 -8.38 0.82 4.36
N ARG A 211 -7.77 0.87 5.55
CA ARG A 211 -6.36 1.28 5.70
C ARG A 211 -5.43 0.39 4.90
N PHE A 212 -5.66 -0.92 4.96
CA PHE A 212 -4.86 -1.91 4.24
C PHE A 212 -4.90 -1.70 2.73
N LEU A 213 -6.09 -1.56 2.13
CA LEU A 213 -6.24 -1.34 0.69
C LEU A 213 -5.69 0.04 0.26
N ARG A 214 -5.94 1.10 1.04
CA ARG A 214 -5.40 2.44 0.76
C ARG A 214 -3.87 2.47 0.78
N ARG A 215 -3.26 1.85 1.79
CA ARG A 215 -1.80 1.80 1.95
C ARG A 215 -1.13 1.10 0.76
N ASN A 216 -1.79 0.09 0.20
CA ASN A 216 -1.34 -0.61 -1.00
C ASN A 216 -1.74 0.08 -2.32
N SER A 217 -2.31 1.30 -2.26
CA SER A 217 -2.81 2.03 -3.42
C SER A 217 -3.71 1.18 -4.31
N TYR A 218 -4.56 0.36 -3.70
CA TYR A 218 -5.51 -0.47 -4.41
C TYR A 218 -6.89 0.18 -4.38
N PRO A 219 -7.54 0.37 -5.54
CA PRO A 219 -8.90 0.90 -5.61
C PRO A 219 -9.89 0.03 -4.83
N PHE A 220 -10.86 0.66 -4.17
CA PHE A 220 -11.99 -0.03 -3.55
C PHE A 220 -13.18 0.91 -3.39
N THR A 221 -14.35 0.33 -3.15
CA THR A 221 -15.59 1.06 -2.82
C THR A 221 -16.06 0.65 -1.43
N VAL A 222 -16.62 1.59 -0.67
CA VAL A 222 -17.25 1.31 0.63
C VAL A 222 -18.75 1.56 0.52
N ILE A 223 -19.54 0.59 0.97
CA ILE A 223 -20.99 0.71 1.11
C ILE A 223 -21.31 0.69 2.61
N ASP A 224 -21.81 1.81 3.11
CA ASP A 224 -22.24 1.93 4.50
C ASP A 224 -23.56 1.18 4.70
N SER A 225 -23.56 0.23 5.63
CA SER A 225 -24.73 -0.58 5.93
C SER A 225 -25.88 0.23 6.54
N ARG A 226 -25.60 1.37 7.19
CA ARG A 226 -26.60 2.21 7.86
C ARG A 226 -27.34 3.16 6.93
N THR A 227 -26.70 3.61 5.85
CA THR A 227 -27.24 4.68 5.00
C THR A 227 -27.59 4.24 3.59
N ALA A 228 -27.04 3.12 3.10
CA ALA A 228 -27.30 2.68 1.74
C ALA A 228 -28.61 1.86 1.64
N SER A 229 -29.56 2.39 0.86
CA SER A 229 -30.85 1.73 0.55
C SER A 229 -30.70 0.38 -0.15
N GLU A 230 -29.55 0.13 -0.78
CA GLU A 230 -29.23 -1.11 -1.48
C GLU A 230 -28.66 -2.20 -0.55
N THR A 231 -28.21 -1.86 0.67
CA THR A 231 -27.59 -2.81 1.61
C THR A 231 -28.53 -3.95 2.01
N PRO A 232 -29.82 -3.73 2.36
CA PRO A 232 -30.72 -4.83 2.72
C PRO A 232 -30.91 -5.80 1.55
N ALA A 233 -31.05 -5.29 0.32
CA ALA A 233 -31.20 -6.11 -0.88
C ALA A 233 -29.93 -6.90 -1.21
N LEU A 234 -28.74 -6.34 -0.95
CA LEU A 234 -27.47 -7.04 -1.10
C LEU A 234 -27.29 -8.10 -0.01
N ALA A 235 -27.54 -7.75 1.26
CA ALA A 235 -27.42 -8.59 2.44
C ALA A 235 -28.36 -9.81 2.40
N THR A 236 -29.61 -9.64 1.93
CA THR A 236 -30.55 -10.75 1.73
C THR A 236 -30.09 -11.70 0.61
N ARG A 237 -29.41 -11.18 -0.44
CA ARG A 237 -28.89 -12.03 -1.54
C ARG A 237 -27.67 -12.86 -1.14
N ILE A 238 -26.91 -12.40 -0.15
CA ILE A 238 -25.71 -13.07 0.38
C ILE A 238 -25.95 -13.80 1.72
N SER A 239 -27.20 -13.85 2.20
CA SER A 239 -27.61 -14.57 3.42
C SER A 239 -26.72 -14.28 4.64
N ALA A 240 -26.38 -13.02 4.86
CA ALA A 240 -25.47 -12.63 5.94
C ALA A 240 -26.19 -12.28 7.25
N SER A 241 -25.62 -12.72 8.37
CA SER A 241 -25.94 -12.31 9.74
C SER A 241 -25.10 -11.10 10.16
N ALA A 242 -25.42 -10.48 11.31
CA ALA A 242 -24.63 -9.37 11.84
C ALA A 242 -23.16 -9.75 12.14
N ALA A 243 -22.89 -11.01 12.46
CA ALA A 243 -21.53 -11.51 12.75
C ALA A 243 -20.67 -11.70 11.50
N ASP A 244 -21.27 -11.62 10.30
CA ASP A 244 -20.57 -11.82 9.03
C ASP A 244 -19.96 -10.51 8.47
N PHE A 245 -20.21 -9.39 9.13
CA PHE A 245 -19.67 -8.09 8.74
C PHE A 245 -18.26 -7.86 9.33
N PRO A 246 -17.38 -7.14 8.62
CA PRO A 246 -17.60 -6.56 7.28
C PRO A 246 -17.58 -7.62 6.18
N ILE A 247 -18.45 -7.45 5.18
CA ILE A 247 -18.47 -8.31 3.99
C ILE A 247 -17.61 -7.69 2.91
N VAL A 248 -16.83 -8.51 2.20
CA VAL A 248 -15.99 -8.05 1.09
C VAL A 248 -16.34 -8.81 -0.18
N ALA A 249 -16.86 -8.08 -1.18
CA ALA A 249 -17.01 -8.61 -2.53
C ALA A 249 -15.71 -8.38 -3.32
N CYS A 250 -15.10 -9.46 -3.78
CA CYS A 250 -13.83 -9.43 -4.52
C CYS A 250 -14.07 -9.35 -6.04
N PRO A 251 -13.13 -8.77 -6.81
CA PRO A 251 -13.25 -8.64 -8.27
C PRO A 251 -13.44 -9.96 -9.03
N ASP A 252 -13.00 -11.09 -8.46
CA ASP A 252 -13.15 -12.44 -9.01
C ASP A 252 -14.56 -13.04 -8.79
N GLY A 253 -15.44 -12.32 -8.08
CA GLY A 253 -16.78 -12.74 -7.70
C GLY A 253 -16.87 -13.45 -6.35
N THR A 254 -15.75 -13.65 -5.65
CA THR A 254 -15.74 -14.24 -4.29
C THR A 254 -16.36 -13.26 -3.28
N ILE A 255 -17.19 -13.77 -2.38
CA ILE A 255 -17.69 -13.03 -1.22
C ILE A 255 -16.97 -13.56 0.03
N LEU A 256 -16.36 -12.66 0.80
CA LEU A 256 -15.72 -12.96 2.07
C LEU A 256 -16.54 -12.37 3.22
N HIS A 257 -16.64 -13.12 4.32
CA HIS A 257 -17.37 -12.75 5.53
C HIS A 257 -16.36 -12.49 6.65
N ALA A 258 -16.39 -11.29 7.23
CA ALA A 258 -15.46 -10.79 8.22
C ALA A 258 -13.97 -11.16 7.95
N PRO A 259 -13.42 -10.88 6.75
CA PRO A 259 -12.07 -11.32 6.42
C PRO A 259 -10.98 -10.50 7.10
N ASP A 260 -9.81 -11.12 7.28
CA ASP A 260 -8.57 -10.41 7.57
C ASP A 260 -7.87 -9.89 6.29
N GLU A 261 -6.82 -9.08 6.47
CA GLU A 261 -6.05 -8.50 5.38
C GLU A 261 -5.37 -9.57 4.50
N CYS A 262 -4.94 -10.68 5.09
CA CYS A 262 -4.25 -11.76 4.39
C CYS A 262 -5.20 -12.52 3.46
N GLN A 263 -6.44 -12.76 3.89
CA GLN A 263 -7.48 -13.38 3.09
C GLN A 263 -7.82 -12.52 1.87
N ILE A 264 -7.95 -11.19 2.05
CA ILE A 264 -8.17 -10.27 0.94
C ILE A 264 -6.97 -10.28 -0.01
N ALA A 265 -5.74 -10.13 0.51
CA ALA A 265 -4.54 -10.10 -0.32
C ALA A 265 -4.36 -11.36 -1.17
N THR A 266 -4.69 -12.52 -0.60
CA THR A 266 -4.68 -13.80 -1.32
C THR A 266 -5.66 -13.78 -2.49
N ARG A 267 -6.89 -13.29 -2.26
CA ARG A 267 -7.93 -13.21 -3.31
C ARG A 267 -7.63 -12.17 -4.38
N LEU A 268 -6.97 -11.07 -4.01
CA LEU A 268 -6.52 -10.06 -4.96
C LEU A 268 -5.26 -10.45 -5.73
N GLY A 269 -4.66 -11.61 -5.41
CA GLY A 269 -3.49 -12.15 -6.10
C GLY A 269 -2.18 -11.43 -5.76
N TRP A 270 -2.07 -10.82 -4.57
CA TRP A 270 -0.86 -10.10 -4.15
C TRP A 270 0.17 -10.98 -3.47
N ILE A 271 -0.28 -12.07 -2.84
CA ILE A 271 0.63 -13.03 -2.21
C ILE A 271 1.28 -13.86 -3.30
N ARG A 272 2.52 -13.51 -3.62
CA ARG A 272 3.28 -14.20 -4.65
C ARG A 272 3.82 -15.52 -4.09
N GLN A 273 3.68 -16.58 -4.87
CA GLN A 273 4.35 -17.84 -4.56
C GLN A 273 5.82 -17.73 -4.94
N PHE A 274 6.70 -18.10 -4.02
CA PHE A 274 8.14 -18.17 -4.24
C PHE A 274 8.52 -19.63 -4.46
N GLU A 275 9.25 -19.88 -5.55
CA GLU A 275 9.80 -21.21 -5.85
C GLU A 275 10.90 -21.56 -4.81
N PRO A 276 10.82 -22.72 -4.13
CA PRO A 276 11.77 -23.10 -3.07
C PRO A 276 13.24 -23.19 -3.52
N ASP A 277 13.46 -23.44 -4.81
CA ASP A 277 14.78 -23.59 -5.41
C ASP A 277 15.37 -22.26 -5.90
N ASN A 278 14.58 -21.19 -5.93
CA ASN A 278 15.07 -19.90 -6.36
C ASN A 278 15.89 -19.22 -5.26
N VAL A 279 17.10 -18.79 -5.62
CA VAL A 279 18.01 -18.07 -4.73
C VAL A 279 18.14 -16.64 -5.23
N TYR A 280 17.84 -15.69 -4.37
CA TYR A 280 17.98 -14.27 -4.69
C TYR A 280 19.38 -13.76 -4.33
N ASP A 281 19.85 -12.77 -5.06
CA ASP A 281 21.05 -12.04 -4.68
C ASP A 281 20.81 -11.21 -3.42
N VAL A 282 19.64 -10.57 -3.35
CA VAL A 282 19.25 -9.70 -2.25
C VAL A 282 17.81 -9.98 -1.82
N VAL A 283 17.62 -10.30 -0.55
CA VAL A 283 16.31 -10.27 0.11
C VAL A 283 16.22 -9.02 0.98
N ILE A 284 15.14 -8.25 0.82
CA ILE A 284 14.88 -7.00 1.55
C ILE A 284 13.68 -7.20 2.46
N VAL A 285 13.86 -6.97 3.75
CA VAL A 285 12.81 -7.09 4.77
C VAL A 285 12.36 -5.70 5.21
N GLY A 286 11.24 -5.24 4.64
CA GLY A 286 10.58 -3.97 4.89
C GLY A 286 10.50 -3.12 3.62
N ALA A 287 9.29 -2.72 3.22
CA ALA A 287 9.02 -1.91 2.02
C ALA A 287 8.83 -0.42 2.33
N GLY A 288 9.51 0.10 3.37
CA GLY A 288 9.61 1.53 3.62
C GLY A 288 10.51 2.25 2.59
N PRO A 289 10.73 3.57 2.73
CA PRO A 289 11.57 4.34 1.81
C PRO A 289 12.97 3.74 1.60
N ALA A 290 13.61 3.25 2.68
CA ALA A 290 14.92 2.61 2.60
C ALA A 290 14.90 1.32 1.76
N GLY A 291 13.97 0.41 2.05
CA GLY A 291 13.88 -0.86 1.33
C GLY A 291 13.44 -0.70 -0.12
N LEU A 292 12.51 0.22 -0.40
CA LEU A 292 12.11 0.53 -1.78
C LEU A 292 13.26 1.15 -2.58
N ALA A 293 14.04 2.05 -1.97
CA ALA A 293 15.25 2.58 -2.61
C ALA A 293 16.24 1.45 -2.92
N SER A 294 16.58 0.61 -1.94
CA SER A 294 17.46 -0.54 -2.18
C SER A 294 16.94 -1.48 -3.26
N ALA A 295 15.64 -1.73 -3.31
CA ALA A 295 15.04 -2.58 -4.33
C ALA A 295 15.23 -2.02 -5.74
N VAL A 296 15.00 -0.72 -5.91
CA VAL A 296 15.21 -0.02 -7.19
C VAL A 296 16.68 -0.07 -7.60
N TYR A 297 17.60 0.33 -6.72
CA TYR A 297 19.04 0.36 -7.02
C TYR A 297 19.56 -1.04 -7.36
N ALA A 298 19.32 -2.03 -6.50
CA ALA A 298 19.80 -3.40 -6.70
C ALA A 298 19.26 -4.03 -7.99
N ALA A 299 17.95 -3.89 -8.28
CA ALA A 299 17.37 -4.47 -9.47
C ALA A 299 17.81 -3.74 -10.75
N SER A 300 18.02 -2.42 -10.70
CA SER A 300 18.54 -1.66 -11.84
C SER A 300 19.99 -2.02 -12.19
N GLU A 301 20.76 -2.52 -11.21
CA GLU A 301 22.12 -3.03 -11.39
C GLU A 301 22.17 -4.53 -11.72
N GLY A 302 21.00 -5.14 -12.00
CA GLY A 302 20.88 -6.51 -12.49
C GLY A 302 20.92 -7.60 -11.41
N LEU A 303 20.79 -7.23 -10.12
CA LEU A 303 20.64 -8.20 -9.04
C LEU A 303 19.21 -8.77 -9.02
N SER A 304 19.09 -10.05 -8.69
CA SER A 304 17.80 -10.66 -8.40
C SER A 304 17.34 -10.26 -6.99
N VAL A 305 16.19 -9.57 -6.90
CA VAL A 305 15.71 -8.97 -5.65
C VAL A 305 14.32 -9.48 -5.26
N ALA A 306 14.16 -9.82 -3.98
CA ALA A 306 12.86 -10.04 -3.37
C ALA A 306 12.62 -9.09 -2.19
N VAL A 307 11.39 -8.55 -2.08
CA VAL A 307 10.99 -7.61 -1.02
C VAL A 307 9.78 -8.17 -0.26
N PHE A 308 9.85 -8.12 1.07
CA PHE A 308 8.78 -8.57 1.96
C PHE A 308 8.38 -7.45 2.92
N ASP A 309 7.08 -7.22 3.09
CA ASP A 309 6.55 -6.28 4.08
C ASP A 309 5.23 -6.80 4.66
N SER A 310 5.05 -6.69 5.97
CA SER A 310 3.86 -7.23 6.65
C SER A 310 2.58 -6.41 6.45
N GLN A 311 2.65 -5.24 5.83
CA GLN A 311 1.52 -4.30 5.74
C GLN A 311 1.31 -3.76 4.33
N GLY A 312 2.32 -3.12 3.76
CA GLY A 312 2.13 -2.26 2.60
C GLY A 312 3.38 -1.45 2.26
N PRO A 313 3.58 -1.07 0.99
CA PRO A 313 4.66 -0.16 0.62
C PRO A 313 4.57 1.17 1.38
N GLY A 314 5.74 1.74 1.62
CA GLY A 314 5.94 3.07 2.18
C GLY A 314 6.18 3.15 3.68
N GLY A 315 6.06 2.06 4.43
CA GLY A 315 6.39 2.04 5.86
C GLY A 315 5.65 3.12 6.65
N GLN A 316 6.30 3.76 7.62
CA GLN A 316 5.70 4.90 8.34
C GLN A 316 5.54 6.15 7.45
N ALA A 317 6.40 6.30 6.43
CA ALA A 317 6.41 7.50 5.60
C ALA A 317 5.08 7.65 4.85
N SER A 318 4.44 6.57 4.42
CA SER A 318 3.15 6.64 3.70
C SER A 318 2.02 7.28 4.50
N ALA A 319 2.08 7.23 5.84
CA ALA A 319 1.12 7.90 6.71
C ALA A 319 1.36 9.43 6.85
N SER A 320 2.44 9.95 6.27
CA SER A 320 2.73 11.39 6.31
C SER A 320 1.86 12.14 5.31
N ALA A 321 1.01 13.03 5.81
CA ALA A 321 0.11 13.85 4.99
C ALA A 321 0.88 14.73 3.99
N ARG A 322 2.01 15.32 4.42
CA ARG A 322 2.88 16.12 3.54
C ARG A 322 4.32 16.15 4.04
N ILE A 323 5.26 15.82 3.16
CA ILE A 323 6.71 15.86 3.37
C ILE A 323 7.26 17.07 2.61
N GLU A 324 7.62 18.13 3.32
CA GLU A 324 8.15 19.38 2.72
C GLU A 324 9.69 19.43 2.69
N ASN A 325 10.34 18.56 3.46
CA ASN A 325 11.80 18.51 3.58
C ASN A 325 12.42 17.37 2.75
N TYR A 326 11.77 16.97 1.65
CA TYR A 326 12.32 16.04 0.66
C TYR A 326 12.71 16.84 -0.59
N LEU A 327 14.01 16.90 -0.86
CA LEU A 327 14.57 17.69 -1.95
C LEU A 327 13.98 17.27 -3.31
N GLY A 328 13.69 18.27 -4.16
CA GLY A 328 13.09 18.06 -5.49
C GLY A 328 11.57 18.26 -5.54
N PHE A 329 10.88 18.40 -4.40
CA PHE A 329 9.44 18.69 -4.35
C PHE A 329 9.17 20.05 -3.71
N PRO A 330 9.19 21.15 -4.50
CA PRO A 330 9.09 22.52 -3.95
C PRO A 330 7.79 22.78 -3.18
N ASN A 331 6.70 22.08 -3.54
CA ASN A 331 5.40 22.18 -2.86
C ASN A 331 5.18 21.07 -1.80
N GLY A 332 6.22 20.30 -1.50
CA GLY A 332 6.14 19.05 -0.76
C GLY A 332 5.50 17.92 -1.57
N VAL A 333 5.56 16.71 -1.01
CA VAL A 333 4.95 15.49 -1.58
C VAL A 333 4.27 14.72 -0.47
N THR A 334 3.14 14.07 -0.76
CA THR A 334 2.54 13.17 0.24
C THR A 334 3.42 11.93 0.41
N GLY A 335 3.44 11.36 1.61
CA GLY A 335 4.19 10.14 1.86
C GLY A 335 3.75 9.00 0.95
N GLN A 336 2.43 8.82 0.81
CA GLN A 336 1.85 7.79 -0.05
C GLN A 336 2.28 7.96 -1.50
N SER A 337 2.19 9.17 -2.08
CA SER A 337 2.59 9.41 -3.48
C SER A 337 4.07 9.10 -3.70
N LEU A 338 4.94 9.56 -2.80
CA LEU A 338 6.38 9.31 -2.89
C LEU A 338 6.67 7.80 -2.90
N THR A 339 6.06 7.05 -2.00
CA THR A 339 6.34 5.61 -1.84
C THR A 339 5.64 4.75 -2.90
N SER A 340 4.46 5.15 -3.38
CA SER A 340 3.76 4.46 -4.48
C SER A 340 4.54 4.59 -5.79
N CYS A 341 5.13 5.75 -6.07
CA CYS A 341 6.02 5.91 -7.23
C CYS A 341 7.24 4.98 -7.14
N ALA A 342 7.90 4.92 -5.98
CA ALA A 342 9.05 4.03 -5.76
C ALA A 342 8.66 2.54 -5.87
N PHE A 343 7.47 2.17 -5.40
CA PHE A 343 6.94 0.81 -5.54
C PHE A 343 6.71 0.43 -7.02
N VAL A 344 6.08 1.29 -7.81
CA VAL A 344 5.91 1.08 -9.26
C VAL A 344 7.26 1.01 -9.97
N GLN A 345 8.24 1.81 -9.55
CA GLN A 345 9.60 1.75 -10.09
C GLN A 345 10.28 0.41 -9.78
N ALA A 346 10.16 -0.12 -8.57
CA ALA A 346 10.66 -1.45 -8.22
C ALA A 346 9.99 -2.55 -9.06
N GLN A 347 8.67 -2.47 -9.28
CA GLN A 347 7.94 -3.39 -10.15
C GLN A 347 8.42 -3.31 -11.61
N LYS A 348 8.67 -2.09 -12.12
CA LYS A 348 9.23 -1.87 -13.47
C LYS A 348 10.55 -2.61 -13.65
N PHE A 349 11.45 -2.58 -12.65
CA PHE A 349 12.73 -3.31 -12.68
C PHE A 349 12.60 -4.82 -12.38
N GLY A 350 11.39 -5.34 -12.19
CA GLY A 350 11.16 -6.77 -12.03
C GLY A 350 11.39 -7.31 -10.62
N VAL A 351 11.46 -6.45 -9.61
CA VAL A 351 11.57 -6.86 -8.20
C VAL A 351 10.41 -7.78 -7.83
N HIS A 352 10.70 -8.89 -7.16
CA HIS A 352 9.68 -9.79 -6.63
C HIS A 352 9.18 -9.29 -5.28
N ILE A 353 8.06 -8.57 -5.29
CA ILE A 353 7.49 -7.97 -4.08
C ILE A 353 6.31 -8.82 -3.58
N SER A 354 6.32 -9.17 -2.29
CA SER A 354 5.25 -9.90 -1.63
C SER A 354 4.74 -9.13 -0.42
N VAL A 355 3.53 -8.59 -0.56
CA VAL A 355 2.91 -7.71 0.43
C VAL A 355 1.40 -7.97 0.46
N PRO A 356 0.80 -8.20 1.65
CA PRO A 356 1.43 -8.34 2.95
C PRO A 356 2.08 -9.73 3.09
N THR A 357 3.32 -9.77 3.57
CA THR A 357 4.02 -10.99 3.96
C THR A 357 4.98 -10.67 5.11
N ARG A 358 4.71 -11.22 6.28
CA ARG A 358 5.56 -11.05 7.46
C ARG A 358 6.72 -12.04 7.42
N VAL A 359 7.92 -11.55 7.70
CA VAL A 359 9.10 -12.36 7.98
C VAL A 359 9.15 -12.67 9.47
N LYS A 360 9.22 -13.96 9.82
CA LYS A 360 9.21 -14.46 11.20
C LYS A 360 10.60 -14.63 11.78
N ALA A 361 11.57 -15.04 10.95
CA ALA A 361 12.92 -15.32 11.39
C ALA A 361 13.94 -15.14 10.26
N LEU A 362 15.17 -14.81 10.64
CA LEU A 362 16.36 -14.90 9.79
C LEU A 362 17.23 -16.07 10.27
N ARG A 363 17.50 -17.03 9.39
CA ARG A 363 18.47 -18.11 9.61
C ARG A 363 19.80 -17.69 9.03
N CYS A 364 20.72 -17.32 9.92
CA CYS A 364 22.02 -16.78 9.56
C CYS A 364 23.21 -17.64 10.03
N ASP A 365 22.93 -18.89 10.39
CA ASP A 365 23.89 -19.94 10.75
C ASP A 365 24.35 -20.78 9.54
N ARG A 366 23.93 -20.40 8.33
CA ARG A 366 24.16 -21.12 7.08
C ARG A 366 24.95 -20.26 6.09
N THR A 367 25.64 -20.92 5.16
CA THR A 367 26.36 -20.26 4.06
C THR A 367 25.44 -19.40 3.21
N MET A 368 24.24 -19.92 2.94
CA MET A 368 23.17 -19.20 2.25
C MET A 368 22.14 -18.78 3.29
N LEU A 369 21.86 -17.48 3.34
CA LEU A 369 20.91 -16.91 4.28
C LEU A 369 19.50 -17.33 3.88
N GLU A 370 18.64 -17.52 4.87
CA GLU A 370 17.25 -17.94 4.65
C GLU A 370 16.32 -17.15 5.56
N ILE A 371 15.19 -16.69 5.02
CA ILE A 371 14.13 -16.08 5.82
C ILE A 371 12.91 -17.01 5.89
N ASP A 372 12.32 -17.09 7.06
CA ASP A 372 11.05 -17.79 7.29
C ASP A 372 9.90 -16.77 7.20
N VAL A 373 8.84 -17.09 6.43
CA VAL A 373 7.68 -16.21 6.21
C VAL A 373 6.39 -16.82 6.75
N ASP A 374 5.37 -15.98 7.01
CA ASP A 374 4.14 -16.44 7.68
C ASP A 374 3.36 -17.52 6.91
N ASN A 375 3.26 -17.40 5.58
CA ASN A 375 2.36 -18.19 4.73
C ASN A 375 3.06 -18.66 3.44
N GLY A 376 4.27 -19.21 3.53
CA GLY A 376 5.03 -19.62 2.35
C GLY A 376 6.23 -20.50 2.65
N CYS A 377 6.92 -20.89 1.58
CA CYS A 377 8.20 -21.58 1.71
C CYS A 377 9.29 -20.60 2.18
N PRO A 378 10.31 -21.08 2.92
CA PRO A 378 11.49 -20.28 3.23
C PRO A 378 12.13 -19.73 1.96
N VAL A 379 12.64 -18.50 2.02
CA VAL A 379 13.25 -17.82 0.86
C VAL A 379 14.74 -17.67 1.10
N LYS A 380 15.53 -18.16 0.14
CA LYS A 380 16.99 -18.20 0.22
C LYS A 380 17.62 -17.01 -0.48
N SER A 381 18.74 -16.51 0.07
CA SER A 381 19.49 -15.41 -0.53
C SER A 381 20.97 -15.39 -0.17
N HIS A 382 21.76 -14.78 -1.06
CA HIS A 382 23.17 -14.49 -0.81
C HIS A 382 23.38 -13.33 0.17
N THR A 383 22.49 -12.35 0.20
CA THR A 383 22.54 -11.19 1.11
C THR A 383 21.15 -10.81 1.60
N VAL A 384 21.07 -10.26 2.82
CA VAL A 384 19.81 -9.77 3.39
C VAL A 384 19.95 -8.31 3.81
N ILE A 385 19.00 -7.47 3.42
CA ILE A 385 18.87 -6.10 3.89
C ILE A 385 17.70 -6.03 4.88
N ILE A 386 17.99 -5.60 6.10
CA ILE A 386 17.00 -5.33 7.13
C ILE A 386 16.61 -3.85 7.04
N SER A 387 15.42 -3.59 6.55
CA SER A 387 14.81 -2.26 6.40
C SER A 387 13.44 -2.20 7.10
N SER A 388 13.27 -2.96 8.18
CA SER A 388 12.01 -3.15 8.90
C SER A 388 11.54 -1.90 9.67
N GLY A 389 12.37 -0.86 9.73
CA GLY A 389 12.06 0.42 10.35
C GLY A 389 11.80 0.32 11.85
N ALA A 390 10.93 1.19 12.33
CA ALA A 390 10.48 1.24 13.72
C ALA A 390 8.96 1.38 13.78
N ALA A 391 8.38 1.12 14.95
CA ALA A 391 7.02 1.46 15.33
C ALA A 391 7.04 2.61 16.35
N TYR A 392 5.91 3.30 16.51
CA TYR A 392 5.73 4.20 17.65
C TYR A 392 5.69 3.39 18.94
N ARG A 393 6.31 3.91 19.99
CA ARG A 393 6.35 3.29 21.31
C ARG A 393 5.01 3.48 21.98
N GLU A 394 4.37 2.39 22.32
CA GLU A 394 3.13 2.41 23.07
C GLU A 394 3.43 2.92 24.50
N PRO A 395 2.77 4.01 24.94
CA PRO A 395 2.90 4.46 26.32
C PRO A 395 2.25 3.42 27.25
N VAL A 396 2.87 3.19 28.41
CA VAL A 396 2.31 2.30 29.42
C VAL A 396 1.11 3.00 30.05
N ILE A 397 -0.09 2.71 29.55
CA ILE A 397 -1.37 3.22 30.03
C ILE A 397 -2.35 2.06 30.11
N ASP A 398 -2.95 1.87 31.28
CA ASP A 398 -3.90 0.79 31.51
C ASP A 398 -5.10 0.91 30.55
N GLY A 399 -5.42 -0.20 29.87
CA GLY A 399 -6.53 -0.27 28.93
C GLY A 399 -6.26 0.28 27.52
N LEU A 400 -5.04 0.79 27.24
CA LEU A 400 -4.66 1.31 25.91
C LEU A 400 -4.96 0.32 24.78
N ASP A 401 -4.55 -0.94 24.93
CA ASP A 401 -4.69 -1.99 23.91
C ASP A 401 -6.12 -2.18 23.42
N ARG A 402 -7.12 -1.98 24.30
CA ARG A 402 -8.54 -2.13 23.98
C ARG A 402 -9.10 -0.96 23.16
N LEU A 403 -8.38 0.16 23.13
CA LEU A 403 -8.75 1.41 22.49
C LEU A 403 -7.96 1.67 21.21
N ILE A 404 -6.89 0.91 20.94
CA ILE A 404 -6.17 0.96 19.66
C ILE A 404 -7.14 0.61 18.53
N GLY A 405 -7.25 1.49 17.55
CA GLY A 405 -8.22 1.37 16.45
C GLY A 405 -9.66 1.76 16.82
N ARG A 406 -9.95 1.96 18.12
CA ARG A 406 -11.25 2.36 18.68
C ARG A 406 -11.15 3.76 19.32
N GLY A 407 -10.58 4.69 18.56
CA GLY A 407 -10.34 6.06 19.00
C GLY A 407 -8.88 6.38 19.32
N VAL A 408 -8.00 5.39 19.48
CA VAL A 408 -6.56 5.64 19.61
C VAL A 408 -5.83 5.21 18.33
N PHE A 409 -5.01 6.11 17.78
CA PHE A 409 -4.31 5.93 16.51
C PHE A 409 -2.83 6.32 16.59
N PHE A 410 -1.97 5.63 15.85
CA PHE A 410 -0.51 5.88 15.77
C PHE A 410 -0.12 6.54 14.43
N GLY A 411 -0.97 7.44 13.94
CA GLY A 411 -0.80 8.14 12.68
C GLY A 411 -2.12 8.78 12.22
N SER A 412 -2.04 9.74 11.32
CA SER A 412 -3.20 10.45 10.77
C SER A 412 -3.28 10.25 9.26
N SER A 413 -4.23 9.45 8.79
CA SER A 413 -4.54 9.29 7.36
C SER A 413 -5.88 9.95 7.00
N PRO A 414 -6.25 10.03 5.71
CA PRO A 414 -7.58 10.48 5.32
C PRO A 414 -8.72 9.64 5.92
N VAL A 415 -8.48 8.37 6.28
CA VAL A 415 -9.49 7.53 6.95
C VAL A 415 -9.79 8.09 8.34
N GLU A 416 -8.76 8.34 9.16
CA GLU A 416 -8.96 8.90 10.51
C GLU A 416 -9.44 10.35 10.45
N ALA A 417 -8.91 11.15 9.51
CA ALA A 417 -9.32 12.55 9.36
C ALA A 417 -10.82 12.67 9.08
N ASN A 418 -11.40 11.74 8.31
CA ASN A 418 -12.84 11.72 8.07
C ASN A 418 -13.66 11.41 9.33
N LEU A 419 -13.13 10.57 10.24
CA LEU A 419 -13.75 10.31 11.55
C LEU A 419 -13.70 11.55 12.47
N CYS A 420 -12.69 12.41 12.29
CA CYS A 420 -12.48 13.59 13.11
C CYS A 420 -13.33 14.81 12.71
N ARG A 421 -14.14 14.72 11.64
CA ARG A 421 -14.93 15.85 11.14
C ARG A 421 -15.87 16.38 12.23
N ASP A 422 -15.81 17.68 12.46
CA ASP A 422 -16.58 18.39 13.49
C ASP A 422 -16.33 17.91 14.93
N GLN A 423 -15.29 17.08 15.18
CA GLN A 423 -14.90 16.58 16.51
C GLN A 423 -13.68 17.32 17.07
N GLU A 424 -13.49 17.23 18.38
CA GLU A 424 -12.23 17.61 19.04
C GLU A 424 -11.32 16.38 19.16
N VAL A 425 -10.02 16.60 19.02
CA VAL A 425 -9.02 15.53 19.01
C VAL A 425 -7.82 15.89 19.87
N VAL A 426 -7.17 14.87 20.45
CA VAL A 426 -5.91 15.01 21.18
C VAL A 426 -4.77 14.44 20.34
N VAL A 427 -3.66 15.16 20.25
CA VAL A 427 -2.42 14.73 19.60
C VAL A 427 -1.29 14.79 20.61
N VAL A 428 -0.52 13.70 20.74
CA VAL A 428 0.63 13.63 21.65
C VAL A 428 1.93 13.50 20.86
N GLY A 429 2.86 14.43 21.05
CA GLY A 429 4.20 14.33 20.48
C GLY A 429 4.81 15.70 20.15
N GLY A 430 6.11 15.85 20.38
CA GLY A 430 6.85 17.09 20.11
C GLY A 430 7.68 17.10 18.83
N GLY A 431 7.72 15.98 18.09
CA GLY A 431 8.55 15.84 16.89
C GLY A 431 7.86 16.27 15.59
N ASN A 432 8.58 16.20 14.47
CA ASN A 432 8.06 16.60 13.16
C ASN A 432 6.81 15.83 12.72
N SER A 433 6.75 14.52 12.96
CA SER A 433 5.58 13.70 12.62
C SER A 433 4.32 14.19 13.34
N ALA A 434 4.46 14.53 14.63
CA ALA A 434 3.37 15.11 15.41
C ALA A 434 2.93 16.46 14.84
N GLY A 435 3.88 17.35 14.53
CA GLY A 435 3.57 18.67 13.97
C GLY A 435 2.87 18.59 12.61
N GLN A 436 3.30 17.67 11.73
CA GLN A 436 2.61 17.40 10.47
C GLN A 436 1.19 16.85 10.71
N GLY A 437 1.03 15.94 11.66
CA GLY A 437 -0.28 15.40 12.06
C GLY A 437 -1.22 16.50 12.57
N VAL A 438 -0.73 17.42 13.41
CA VAL A 438 -1.51 18.55 13.92
C VAL A 438 -1.99 19.46 12.78
N VAL A 439 -1.09 19.88 11.89
CA VAL A 439 -1.45 20.75 10.76
C VAL A 439 -2.50 20.08 9.87
N TYR A 440 -2.37 18.78 9.63
CA TYR A 440 -3.31 18.02 8.82
C TYR A 440 -4.68 17.83 9.51
N LEU A 441 -4.69 17.45 10.79
CA LEU A 441 -5.93 17.25 11.54
C LEU A 441 -6.67 18.56 11.77
N ALA A 442 -5.96 19.69 11.94
CA ALA A 442 -6.57 21.01 12.12
C ALA A 442 -7.40 21.47 10.92
N SER A 443 -7.18 20.94 9.70
CA SER A 443 -8.04 21.24 8.55
C SER A 443 -9.32 20.39 8.49
N HIS A 444 -9.49 19.43 9.40
CA HIS A 444 -10.62 18.48 9.40
C HIS A 444 -11.39 18.50 10.73
N ALA A 445 -10.69 18.65 11.86
CA ALA A 445 -11.25 18.65 13.21
C ALA A 445 -11.74 20.04 13.63
N ARG A 446 -12.73 20.06 14.53
CA ARG A 446 -13.22 21.29 15.17
C ARG A 446 -12.14 21.95 16.02
N HIS A 447 -11.37 21.14 16.77
CA HIS A 447 -10.26 21.60 17.60
C HIS A 447 -9.20 20.51 17.77
N VAL A 448 -7.94 20.90 17.89
CA VAL A 448 -6.81 20.00 18.14
C VAL A 448 -6.07 20.40 19.42
N HIS A 449 -6.03 19.51 20.40
CA HIS A 449 -5.20 19.65 21.60
C HIS A 449 -3.86 18.98 21.37
N LEU A 450 -2.78 19.76 21.24
CA LEU A 450 -1.41 19.25 21.09
C LEU A 450 -0.75 19.16 22.46
N LEU A 451 -0.44 17.94 22.92
CA LEU A 451 0.21 17.67 24.20
C LEU A 451 1.69 17.32 24.00
N ILE A 452 2.56 18.01 24.73
CA ILE A 452 3.99 17.71 24.78
C ILE A 452 4.47 17.61 26.23
N ARG A 453 5.37 16.65 26.48
CA ARG A 453 6.05 16.53 27.79
C ARG A 453 7.11 17.60 28.01
N GLY A 454 7.71 18.08 26.92
CA GLY A 454 8.68 19.18 26.95
C GLY A 454 8.02 20.52 27.27
N ARG A 455 8.85 21.55 27.48
CA ARG A 455 8.38 22.93 27.69
C ARG A 455 8.20 23.71 26.39
N GLU A 456 8.84 23.25 25.31
CA GLU A 456 8.92 23.94 24.03
C GLU A 456 9.04 22.93 22.88
N LEU A 457 8.64 23.34 21.66
CA LEU A 457 8.66 22.48 20.47
C LEU A 457 10.03 22.52 19.75
N GLU A 458 10.77 23.60 19.93
CA GLU A 458 12.03 23.95 19.28
C GLU A 458 13.13 22.90 19.47
N SER A 459 13.06 22.15 20.56
CA SER A 459 14.00 21.07 20.89
C SER A 459 13.99 19.92 19.88
N SER A 460 12.90 19.70 19.15
CA SER A 460 12.75 18.51 18.27
C SER A 460 11.90 18.72 17.02
N MET A 461 11.10 19.78 16.94
CA MET A 461 10.30 20.13 15.78
C MET A 461 11.00 21.16 14.89
N SER A 462 10.85 21.01 13.58
CA SER A 462 11.42 21.96 12.61
C SER A 462 10.69 23.30 12.70
N ARG A 463 11.45 24.40 12.58
CA ARG A 463 10.93 25.77 12.78
C ARG A 463 9.66 26.09 11.98
N TYR A 464 9.61 25.70 10.71
CA TYR A 464 8.46 25.97 9.84
C TYR A 464 7.15 25.34 10.34
N LEU A 465 7.21 24.18 11.00
CA LEU A 465 6.03 23.54 11.58
C LEU A 465 5.57 24.28 12.83
N ILE A 466 6.51 24.72 13.67
CA ILE A 466 6.21 25.52 14.86
C ILE A 466 5.49 26.81 14.44
N ASP A 467 6.05 27.53 13.47
CA ASP A 467 5.46 28.77 12.96
C ASP A 467 4.06 28.55 12.37
N ARG A 468 3.86 27.43 11.66
CA ARG A 468 2.55 27.09 11.10
C ARG A 468 1.53 26.72 12.18
N ILE A 469 1.92 25.93 13.18
CA ILE A 469 1.05 25.54 14.30
C ILE A 469 0.62 26.77 15.09
N ALA A 470 1.52 27.72 15.34
CA ALA A 470 1.22 28.96 16.05
C ALA A 470 0.19 29.85 15.31
N GLN A 471 0.02 29.68 14.01
CA GLN A 471 -0.96 30.42 13.19
C GLN A 471 -2.33 29.74 13.11
N LEU A 472 -2.48 28.51 13.61
CA LEU A 472 -3.74 27.77 13.54
C LEU A 472 -4.67 28.17 14.71
N PRO A 473 -5.83 28.80 14.44
CA PRO A 473 -6.71 29.31 15.51
C PRO A 473 -7.44 28.21 16.28
N ASN A 474 -7.53 27.00 15.72
CA ASN A 474 -8.21 25.85 16.30
C ASN A 474 -7.23 24.83 16.93
N VAL A 475 -6.01 25.25 17.25
CA VAL A 475 -5.00 24.40 17.91
C VAL A 475 -4.60 25.00 19.24
N THR A 476 -4.64 24.20 20.30
CA THR A 476 -4.11 24.57 21.63
C THR A 476 -2.90 23.72 21.99
N LEU A 477 -1.77 24.36 22.29
CA LEU A 477 -0.56 23.69 22.77
C LEU A 477 -0.58 23.57 24.31
N HIS A 478 -0.46 22.33 24.80
CA HIS A 478 -0.34 21.98 26.22
C HIS A 478 1.09 21.48 26.48
N THR A 479 1.91 22.36 27.07
CA THR A 479 3.31 22.05 27.43
C THR A 479 3.42 21.43 28.80
N ALA A 480 4.46 20.64 29.04
CA ALA A 480 4.67 19.90 30.29
C ALA A 480 3.43 19.04 30.69
N THR A 481 2.78 18.47 29.68
CA THR A 481 1.55 17.69 29.84
C THR A 481 1.77 16.25 29.37
N ALA A 482 1.37 15.28 30.18
CA ALA A 482 1.46 13.86 29.88
C ALA A 482 0.11 13.16 30.11
N ILE A 483 -0.25 12.24 29.22
CA ILE A 483 -1.44 11.39 29.44
C ILE A 483 -1.19 10.50 30.66
N GLU A 484 -2.21 10.40 31.51
CA GLU A 484 -2.24 9.56 32.70
C GLU A 484 -3.18 8.36 32.52
N SER A 485 -4.39 8.59 32.01
CA SER A 485 -5.38 7.52 31.82
C SER A 485 -6.31 7.78 30.64
N LEU A 486 -6.94 6.70 30.17
CA LEU A 486 -7.90 6.69 29.08
C LEU A 486 -9.19 6.04 29.56
N THR A 487 -10.32 6.68 29.28
CA THR A 487 -11.65 6.13 29.54
C THR A 487 -12.30 5.82 28.19
N GLY A 488 -12.93 4.65 28.09
CA GLY A 488 -13.71 4.28 26.91
C GLY A 488 -14.80 3.25 27.20
N ASP A 489 -15.69 3.06 26.24
CA ASP A 489 -16.85 2.18 26.30
C ASP A 489 -16.82 1.11 25.16
N GLU A 490 -17.96 0.48 24.90
CA GLU A 490 -18.12 -0.49 23.79
C GLU A 490 -18.01 0.15 22.40
N ARG A 491 -18.04 1.47 22.27
CA ARG A 491 -17.84 2.19 21.01
C ARG A 491 -16.42 2.72 20.87
N GLY A 492 -15.73 3.00 21.97
CA GLY A 492 -14.30 3.34 21.98
C GLY A 492 -13.93 4.38 23.01
N LEU A 493 -12.87 5.13 22.74
CA LEU A 493 -12.39 6.22 23.59
C LEU A 493 -13.49 7.27 23.81
N THR A 494 -13.70 7.67 25.06
CA THR A 494 -14.66 8.71 25.44
C THR A 494 -13.99 9.88 26.15
N GLN A 495 -12.86 9.66 26.82
CA GLN A 495 -12.13 10.72 27.52
C GLN A 495 -10.62 10.41 27.62
N VAL A 496 -9.81 11.47 27.55
CA VAL A 496 -8.38 11.43 27.84
C VAL A 496 -8.09 12.27 29.07
N THR A 497 -7.48 11.68 30.09
CA THR A 497 -7.02 12.40 31.29
C THR A 497 -5.52 12.58 31.23
N SER A 498 -5.07 13.80 31.45
CA SER A 498 -3.66 14.18 31.42
C SER A 498 -3.29 14.99 32.64
N LYS A 499 -2.01 14.91 33.01
CA LYS A 499 -1.42 15.71 34.07
C LYS A 499 -0.61 16.84 33.47
N GLY A 500 -1.05 18.07 33.70
CA GLY A 500 -0.38 19.30 33.28
C GLY A 500 0.35 19.99 34.43
N PRO A 501 0.96 21.16 34.17
CA PRO A 501 1.67 21.93 35.19
C PRO A 501 0.76 22.47 36.30
N ASN A 502 -0.53 22.66 36.01
CA ASN A 502 -1.51 23.23 36.94
C ASN A 502 -2.44 22.17 37.56
N GLY A 503 -2.12 20.89 37.39
CA GLY A 503 -2.96 19.77 37.84
C GLY A 503 -3.56 18.99 36.67
N ASP A 504 -4.63 18.25 36.96
CA ASP A 504 -5.24 17.32 36.03
C ASP A 504 -6.11 18.05 35.00
N ILE A 505 -6.08 17.57 33.77
CA ILE A 505 -6.81 18.09 32.61
C ILE A 505 -7.55 16.92 31.96
N ALA A 506 -8.86 17.06 31.79
CA ALA A 506 -9.68 16.07 31.10
C ALA A 506 -10.15 16.61 29.75
N PHE A 507 -10.09 15.75 28.73
CA PHE A 507 -10.56 16.04 27.37
C PHE A 507 -11.64 15.03 27.00
N ASP A 508 -12.88 15.49 26.81
CA ASP A 508 -14.00 14.67 26.33
C ASP A 508 -13.91 14.49 24.81
N VAL A 509 -12.98 13.63 24.39
CA VAL A 509 -12.64 13.39 22.99
C VAL A 509 -12.78 11.91 22.63
N LYS A 510 -13.18 11.68 21.38
CA LYS A 510 -13.28 10.33 20.81
C LYS A 510 -12.01 9.86 20.11
N HIS A 511 -11.08 10.78 19.85
CA HIS A 511 -9.91 10.51 19.03
C HIS A 511 -8.62 11.04 19.66
N LEU A 512 -7.66 10.14 19.83
CA LEU A 512 -6.31 10.36 20.35
C LEU A 512 -5.29 9.87 19.33
N PHE A 513 -4.33 10.73 18.98
CA PHE A 513 -3.23 10.42 18.06
C PHE A 513 -1.90 10.43 18.80
N LEU A 514 -1.21 9.29 18.80
CA LEU A 514 0.06 9.09 19.50
C LEU A 514 1.23 9.11 18.50
N PHE A 515 2.06 10.16 18.60
CA PHE A 515 3.33 10.33 17.88
C PHE A 515 4.50 10.30 18.88
N THR A 516 4.66 9.15 19.54
CA THR A 516 5.60 8.93 20.65
C THR A 516 7.01 8.55 20.16
N GLY A 517 7.91 8.17 21.06
CA GLY A 517 9.27 7.71 20.70
C GLY A 517 9.23 6.45 19.81
N ALA A 518 10.38 6.06 19.23
CA ALA A 518 10.46 4.92 18.32
C ALA A 518 10.89 3.62 19.03
N GLN A 519 10.34 2.49 18.60
CA GLN A 519 10.76 1.14 18.95
C GLN A 519 11.11 0.37 17.65
N PRO A 520 12.36 -0.13 17.49
CA PRO A 520 12.78 -0.77 16.25
C PRO A 520 12.10 -2.14 16.06
N ASN A 521 11.81 -2.49 14.81
CA ASN A 521 11.17 -3.76 14.45
C ASN A 521 12.21 -4.88 14.31
N THR A 522 12.82 -5.29 15.43
CA THR A 522 13.95 -6.24 15.48
C THR A 522 13.65 -7.57 16.17
N HIS A 523 12.46 -7.75 16.75
CA HIS A 523 12.10 -8.97 17.49
C HIS A 523 12.29 -10.27 16.70
N TRP A 524 12.04 -10.26 15.40
CA TRP A 524 12.18 -11.42 14.52
C TRP A 524 13.64 -11.88 14.31
N LEU A 525 14.62 -11.13 14.82
CA LEU A 525 16.05 -11.43 14.73
C LEU A 525 16.60 -12.17 15.95
N GLN A 526 15.79 -12.51 16.95
CA GLN A 526 16.25 -13.13 18.22
C GLN A 526 17.12 -14.38 18.03
N ASN A 527 16.86 -15.16 16.99
CA ASN A 527 17.62 -16.38 16.68
C ASN A 527 18.80 -16.16 15.73
N CYS A 528 19.06 -14.91 15.34
CA CYS A 528 20.18 -14.51 14.53
C CYS A 528 21.14 -13.65 15.35
N ARG A 529 22.45 -13.82 15.14
CA ARG A 529 23.53 -13.16 15.91
C ARG A 529 23.71 -11.66 15.57
N VAL A 530 22.63 -10.97 15.20
CA VAL A 530 22.62 -9.52 14.92
C VAL A 530 22.64 -8.75 16.24
N LYS A 531 23.71 -7.99 16.49
CA LYS A 531 23.87 -7.16 17.69
C LYS A 531 22.99 -5.91 17.61
N THR A 532 22.40 -5.52 18.74
CA THR A 532 21.60 -4.30 18.90
C THR A 532 22.16 -3.43 20.02
N ASP A 533 21.84 -2.14 20.01
CA ASP A 533 22.09 -1.26 21.15
C ASP A 533 21.10 -1.52 22.30
N GLU A 534 21.27 -0.82 23.43
CA GLU A 534 20.40 -0.95 24.61
C GLU A 534 18.92 -0.61 24.34
N LYS A 535 18.63 0.08 23.24
CA LYS A 535 17.27 0.46 22.81
C LYS A 535 16.71 -0.50 21.76
N GLY A 536 17.46 -1.55 21.41
CA GLY A 536 17.08 -2.59 20.45
C GLY A 536 17.33 -2.23 18.98
N PHE A 537 18.00 -1.11 18.68
CA PHE A 537 18.31 -0.73 17.29
C PHE A 537 19.56 -1.48 16.81
N ILE A 538 19.58 -1.85 15.53
CA ILE A 538 20.67 -2.67 14.97
C ILE A 538 21.97 -1.84 14.89
N LEU A 539 23.05 -2.40 15.42
CA LEU A 539 24.40 -1.86 15.25
C LEU A 539 24.91 -2.22 13.84
N THR A 540 25.63 -1.31 13.20
CA THR A 540 26.29 -1.55 11.90
C THR A 540 27.73 -1.04 11.86
N GLY A 541 28.49 -1.49 10.86
CA GLY A 541 29.87 -1.08 10.62
C GLY A 541 30.77 -1.31 11.84
N ALA A 542 31.64 -0.33 12.12
CA ALA A 542 32.58 -0.40 13.25
C ALA A 542 31.91 -0.62 14.62
N ALA A 543 30.66 -0.18 14.81
CA ALA A 543 29.93 -0.41 16.05
C ALA A 543 29.43 -1.86 16.20
N ALA A 544 29.28 -2.59 15.08
CA ALA A 544 28.83 -3.98 15.09
C ALA A 544 29.98 -4.99 15.04
N ARG A 545 31.08 -4.60 14.40
CA ARG A 545 32.22 -5.46 14.07
C ARG A 545 33.46 -4.80 14.66
N GLU A 546 34.01 -5.39 15.70
CA GLU A 546 35.12 -4.88 16.53
C GLU A 546 36.45 -4.66 15.75
N SER A 547 36.45 -4.81 14.42
CA SER A 547 37.57 -4.58 13.51
C SER A 547 37.62 -3.13 13.02
N GLY A 548 38.67 -2.40 13.35
CA GLY A 548 38.84 -0.96 13.11
C GLY A 548 39.02 -0.50 11.65
N ASP A 549 38.71 -1.34 10.65
CA ASP A 549 39.04 -1.08 9.24
C ASP A 549 37.87 -1.39 8.27
N ASP A 550 36.63 -1.22 8.72
CA ASP A 550 35.41 -1.54 7.93
C ASP A 550 34.82 -0.28 7.25
N HIS A 551 35.69 0.53 6.63
CA HIS A 551 35.27 1.74 5.90
C HIS A 551 34.34 1.44 4.73
N ASP A 552 34.48 0.27 4.09
CA ASP A 552 33.73 -0.07 2.89
C ASP A 552 32.35 -0.68 3.18
N ARG A 553 32.08 -1.13 4.42
CA ARG A 553 30.83 -1.84 4.78
C ARG A 553 30.14 -1.26 6.01
N THR A 554 29.96 0.05 6.01
CA THR A 554 29.39 0.81 7.13
C THR A 554 27.94 0.44 7.50
N LEU A 555 27.21 -0.25 6.61
CA LEU A 555 25.83 -0.68 6.81
C LEU A 555 25.70 -2.19 7.11
N GLU A 556 26.81 -2.93 7.09
CA GLU A 556 26.81 -4.35 7.44
C GLU A 556 26.65 -4.52 8.96
N THR A 557 25.86 -5.51 9.36
CA THR A 557 25.61 -5.84 10.77
C THR A 557 26.75 -6.68 11.34
N SER A 558 26.60 -7.19 12.57
CA SER A 558 27.53 -8.16 13.15
C SER A 558 27.51 -9.53 12.44
N VAL A 559 26.58 -9.75 11.50
CA VAL A 559 26.46 -10.96 10.71
C VAL A 559 26.89 -10.68 9.26
N PRO A 560 27.95 -11.33 8.75
CA PRO A 560 28.40 -11.12 7.38
C PRO A 560 27.30 -11.42 6.35
N GLY A 561 27.14 -10.54 5.35
CA GLY A 561 26.10 -10.61 4.31
C GLY A 561 24.73 -10.11 4.76
N VAL A 562 24.58 -9.67 6.01
CA VAL A 562 23.36 -9.07 6.53
C VAL A 562 23.61 -7.59 6.80
N PHE A 563 22.83 -6.73 6.16
CA PHE A 563 22.91 -5.27 6.26
C PHE A 563 21.68 -4.72 6.96
N ALA A 564 21.78 -3.54 7.57
CA ALA A 564 20.65 -2.83 8.15
C ALA A 564 20.64 -1.35 7.74
N ILE A 565 19.48 -0.87 7.30
CA ILE A 565 19.32 0.48 6.74
C ILE A 565 18.08 1.20 7.27
N GLY A 566 18.15 2.54 7.29
CA GLY A 566 17.04 3.38 7.72
C GLY A 566 16.76 3.29 9.22
N ASP A 567 15.50 3.39 9.59
CA ASP A 567 15.11 3.67 10.98
C ASP A 567 15.31 2.49 11.94
N VAL A 568 15.57 1.28 11.44
CA VAL A 568 15.91 0.13 12.30
C VAL A 568 17.33 0.22 12.87
N ARG A 569 18.20 1.02 12.25
CA ARG A 569 19.61 1.16 12.60
C ARG A 569 19.82 2.13 13.77
N SER A 570 20.81 1.82 14.61
CA SER A 570 21.26 2.72 15.67
C SER A 570 21.94 3.96 15.08
N GLY A 571 21.67 5.13 15.65
CA GLY A 571 22.23 6.41 15.19
C GLY A 571 21.75 6.90 13.81
N SER A 572 20.71 6.29 13.21
CA SER A 572 20.13 6.84 11.98
C SER A 572 19.34 8.12 12.24
N ILE A 573 19.31 9.01 11.25
CA ILE A 573 18.78 10.39 11.38
C ILE A 573 17.23 10.41 11.47
N LYS A 574 16.56 9.27 11.23
CA LYS A 574 15.09 9.11 11.24
C LYS A 574 14.39 10.08 10.29
N ARG A 575 14.90 10.16 9.05
CA ARG A 575 14.39 11.02 7.97
C ARG A 575 14.26 10.22 6.69
N VAL A 576 13.22 10.52 5.92
CA VAL A 576 12.93 9.83 4.65
C VAL A 576 14.10 9.94 3.66
N ALA A 577 14.67 11.13 3.46
CA ALA A 577 15.80 11.31 2.56
C ALA A 577 17.05 10.54 3.00
N ALA A 578 17.36 10.50 4.30
CA ALA A 578 18.48 9.72 4.83
C ALA A 578 18.24 8.22 4.66
N ALA A 579 17.02 7.74 4.90
CA ALA A 579 16.63 6.35 4.68
C ALA A 579 16.78 5.93 3.22
N VAL A 580 16.39 6.80 2.26
CA VAL A 580 16.61 6.58 0.83
C VAL A 580 18.11 6.55 0.50
N GLY A 581 18.90 7.45 1.09
CA GLY A 581 20.36 7.47 0.94
C GLY A 581 21.03 6.18 1.43
N ASP A 582 20.67 5.68 2.62
CA ASP A 582 21.13 4.37 3.11
C ASP A 582 20.77 3.26 2.11
N GLY A 583 19.57 3.34 1.52
CA GLY A 583 19.08 2.35 0.57
C GLY A 583 19.87 2.29 -0.75
N ALA A 584 20.37 3.43 -1.23
CA ALA A 584 21.30 3.47 -2.36
C ALA A 584 22.71 2.98 -1.96
N ALA A 585 23.21 3.45 -0.81
CA ALA A 585 24.57 3.16 -0.36
C ALA A 585 24.81 1.66 -0.09
N VAL A 586 23.81 0.94 0.45
CA VAL A 586 23.97 -0.48 0.77
C VAL A 586 24.19 -1.36 -0.46
N VAL A 587 23.66 -0.97 -1.62
CA VAL A 587 23.80 -1.76 -2.86
C VAL A 587 25.26 -1.79 -3.32
N ALA A 588 25.97 -0.66 -3.24
CA ALA A 588 27.41 -0.60 -3.49
C ALA A 588 28.20 -1.54 -2.55
N GLN A 589 27.82 -1.60 -1.27
CA GLN A 589 28.46 -2.50 -0.30
C GLN A 589 28.16 -3.98 -0.61
N ILE A 590 26.95 -4.29 -1.08
CA ILE A 590 26.58 -5.65 -1.52
C ILE A 590 27.43 -6.09 -2.72
N HIS A 591 27.66 -5.21 -3.70
CA HIS A 591 28.52 -5.52 -4.85
C HIS A 591 29.94 -5.94 -4.44
N SER A 592 30.47 -5.38 -3.35
CA SER A 592 31.80 -5.77 -2.85
C SER A 592 31.89 -7.22 -2.36
N ILE A 593 30.77 -7.84 -1.97
CA ILE A 593 30.74 -9.20 -1.37
C ILE A 593 29.95 -10.24 -2.17
N ILE A 594 29.07 -9.83 -3.09
CA ILE A 594 28.08 -10.73 -3.71
C ILE A 594 28.75 -11.86 -4.52
N HIS A 595 29.87 -11.56 -5.18
CA HIS A 595 30.63 -12.58 -5.93
C HIS A 595 31.21 -13.66 -5.02
N SER A 596 31.84 -13.26 -3.91
CA SER A 596 32.35 -14.16 -2.86
C SER A 596 31.22 -15.02 -2.28
N ARG A 597 30.06 -14.41 -2.00
CA ARG A 597 28.88 -15.11 -1.47
C ARG A 597 28.36 -16.19 -2.42
N ARG A 598 28.25 -15.87 -3.71
CA ARG A 598 27.85 -16.82 -4.76
C ARG A 598 28.82 -18.00 -4.84
N GLN A 599 30.13 -17.74 -4.80
CA GLN A 599 31.15 -18.79 -4.82
C GLN A 599 31.07 -19.71 -3.58
N MET A 600 30.94 -19.15 -2.37
CA MET A 600 30.79 -19.92 -1.14
C MET A 600 29.57 -20.86 -1.19
N ALA A 601 28.43 -20.34 -1.69
CA ALA A 601 27.22 -21.13 -1.84
C ALA A 601 27.40 -22.27 -2.86
N ALA A 602 28.07 -22.02 -3.98
CA ALA A 602 28.36 -23.04 -4.99
C ALA A 602 29.25 -24.17 -4.44
N VAL A 603 30.31 -23.82 -3.69
CA VAL A 603 31.19 -24.80 -3.03
C VAL A 603 30.42 -25.63 -1.99
N SER A 604 29.61 -24.97 -1.16
CA SER A 604 28.79 -25.67 -0.15
C SER A 604 27.80 -26.66 -0.79
N LYS A 605 27.24 -26.32 -1.96
CA LYS A 605 26.32 -27.20 -2.71
C LYS A 605 27.05 -28.37 -3.39
N ALA A 606 28.33 -28.24 -3.73
CA ALA A 606 29.11 -29.33 -4.30
C ALA A 606 29.59 -30.36 -3.25
N LEU A 607 29.62 -29.97 -1.97
CA LEU A 607 30.05 -30.81 -0.85
C LEU A 607 28.90 -31.63 -0.21
N HIS A 608 27.64 -31.34 -0.56
CA HIS A 608 26.43 -32.05 -0.13
C HIS A 608 25.79 -32.70 -1.34
#